data_AF-A0A1M6EYT6-F1
#
_entry.id   AF-A0A1M6EYT6-F1
#
_cell.length_a   1.000
_cell.length_b   1.000
_cell.length_c   1.000
_cell.angle_alpha   90.00
_cell.angle_beta   90.00
_cell.angle_gamma   90.00
#
_symmetry.space_group_name_H-M   'P 1'
#
loop_
_entity.id
_entity.type
_entity.pdbx_description
1 polymer ?
#
loop_
_entity_poly.entity_id
_entity_poly.type
_entity_poly.pdbx_seq_one_letter_code
_entity_poly.pdbx_strand_id
1 'polypeptide(L)'
;MYHPGEIKTPGLELLLVFLRLLYFVGAMLLVAGIGVVLKAPAVVTGVVAGITAYILLSSGLFEVTTYRCPHCGNIKRTIKDFGSYRCSSCGQESYITGI
;
A
#
# COMPACT_ATOMS: atom_id res chain seq x y z
N MET A 1 6.09 -22.86 9.18
CA MET A 1 4.87 -22.13 9.61
C MET A 1 4.86 -20.77 8.93
N TYR A 2 3.77 -20.42 8.24
CA TYR A 2 3.58 -19.14 7.54
C TYR A 2 3.18 -18.07 8.58
N HIS A 3 3.96 -16.99 8.69
CA HIS A 3 3.67 -15.91 9.64
C HIS A 3 3.01 -14.76 8.87
N PRO A 4 1.76 -14.40 9.19
CA PRO A 4 1.07 -13.31 8.51
C PRO A 4 1.82 -11.99 8.70
N GLY A 5 1.95 -11.23 7.59
CA GLY A 5 2.58 -9.90 7.56
C GLY A 5 4.09 -9.88 7.37
N GLU A 6 4.77 -11.02 7.20
CA GLU A 6 6.23 -11.06 6.99
C GLU A 6 6.61 -11.16 5.51
N ILE A 7 7.31 -10.14 4.98
CA ILE A 7 7.87 -10.19 3.64
C ILE A 7 9.19 -10.95 3.70
N LYS A 8 9.15 -12.25 3.35
CA LYS A 8 10.34 -13.11 3.31
C LYS A 8 11.02 -13.21 1.95
N THR A 9 10.33 -12.88 0.86
CA THR A 9 10.83 -13.10 -0.51
C THR A 9 10.87 -11.80 -1.32
N PRO A 10 11.92 -11.59 -2.13
CA PRO A 10 12.03 -10.42 -3.00
C PRO A 10 10.92 -10.37 -4.06
N GLY A 11 10.35 -11.54 -4.42
CA GLY A 11 9.20 -11.61 -5.33
C GLY A 11 7.92 -11.00 -4.76
N LEU A 12 7.75 -11.00 -3.42
CA LEU A 12 6.59 -10.37 -2.80
C LEU A 12 6.72 -8.83 -2.83
N GLU A 13 7.91 -8.28 -2.60
CA GLU A 13 8.17 -6.83 -2.74
C GLU A 13 7.84 -6.36 -4.18
N LEU A 14 8.28 -7.12 -5.19
CA LEU A 14 8.00 -6.82 -6.60
C LEU A 14 6.49 -6.85 -6.90
N LEU A 15 5.77 -7.82 -6.35
CA LEU A 15 4.33 -7.95 -6.51
C LEU A 15 3.57 -6.78 -5.90
N LEU A 16 4.01 -6.29 -4.73
CA LEU A 16 3.43 -5.10 -4.11
C LEU A 16 3.64 -3.84 -4.95
N VAL A 17 4.84 -3.64 -5.51
CA VAL A 17 5.13 -2.52 -6.41
C VAL A 17 4.24 -2.58 -7.67
N PHE A 18 4.08 -3.77 -8.24
CA PHE A 18 3.22 -3.98 -9.39
C PHE A 18 1.74 -3.70 -9.08
N LEU A 19 1.26 -4.16 -7.93
CA LEU A 19 -0.10 -3.90 -7.45
C LEU A 19 -0.34 -2.40 -7.25
N ARG A 20 0.64 -1.67 -6.70
CA ARG A 20 0.58 -0.21 -6.54
C ARG A 20 0.48 0.50 -7.89
N LEU A 21 1.25 0.07 -8.89
CA LEU A 21 1.18 0.60 -10.25
C LEU A 21 -0.18 0.33 -10.90
N LEU A 22 -0.68 -0.90 -10.82
CA LEU A 22 -2.00 -1.25 -11.35
C LEU A 22 -3.11 -0.43 -10.70
N TYR A 23 -3.05 -0.24 -9.38
CA TYR A 23 -4.02 0.57 -8.66
C TYR A 23 -3.99 2.03 -9.14
N PHE A 24 -2.80 2.60 -9.33
CA PHE A 24 -2.62 3.97 -9.82
C PHE A 24 -3.19 4.17 -11.23
N VAL A 25 -2.88 3.24 -12.14
CA VAL A 25 -3.40 3.26 -13.52
C VAL A 25 -4.91 3.07 -13.52
N GLY A 26 -5.44 2.16 -12.70
CA GLY A 26 -6.87 1.93 -12.55
C GLY A 26 -7.61 3.17 -12.05
N ALA A 27 -7.10 3.84 -11.01
CA ALA A 27 -7.69 5.07 -10.48
C ALA A 27 -7.71 6.18 -11.54
N MET A 28 -6.63 6.36 -12.30
CA MET A 28 -6.54 7.32 -13.40
C MET A 28 -7.58 7.05 -14.49
N LEU A 29 -7.70 5.79 -14.92
CA LEU A 29 -8.68 5.38 -15.92
C LEU A 29 -10.11 5.59 -15.44
N LEU A 30 -10.39 5.33 -14.15
CA LEU A 30 -11.71 5.58 -13.57
C LEU A 30 -12.06 7.08 -13.57
N VAL A 31 -11.15 7.94 -13.13
CA VAL A 31 -11.38 9.39 -13.14
C VAL A 31 -11.58 9.91 -14.56
N ALA A 32 -10.76 9.45 -15.51
CA ALA A 32 -10.89 9.79 -16.92
C ALA A 32 -12.24 9.30 -17.50
N GLY A 33 -12.61 8.04 -17.23
CA GLY A 33 -13.85 7.44 -17.72
C GLY A 33 -15.10 8.15 -17.18
N ILE A 34 -15.13 8.45 -15.88
CA ILE A 34 -16.22 9.22 -15.27
C ILE A 34 -16.32 10.62 -15.90
N GLY A 35 -15.18 11.26 -16.16
CA GLY A 35 -15.11 12.55 -16.83
C GLY A 35 -15.76 12.56 -18.21
N VAL A 36 -15.53 11.51 -19.00
CA VAL A 36 -16.13 11.34 -20.33
C VAL A 36 -17.64 11.12 -20.23
N VAL A 37 -18.10 10.26 -19.31
CA VAL A 37 -19.53 9.98 -19.11
C VAL A 37 -20.31 11.25 -18.71
N LEU A 38 -19.72 12.08 -17.85
CA LEU A 38 -20.33 13.32 -17.38
C LEU A 38 -20.17 14.49 -18.37
N LYS A 39 -19.53 14.28 -19.54
CA LYS A 39 -19.18 15.34 -20.51
C LYS A 39 -18.48 16.53 -19.84
N ALA A 40 -17.67 16.25 -18.82
CA ALA A 40 -16.94 17.28 -18.09
C ALA A 40 -15.80 17.84 -18.96
N PRO A 41 -15.42 19.12 -18.79
CA PRO A 41 -14.29 19.69 -19.49
C PRO A 41 -13.00 18.93 -19.13
N ALA A 42 -12.15 18.66 -20.13
CA ALA A 42 -10.90 17.91 -19.94
C ALA A 42 -9.97 18.53 -18.88
N VAL A 43 -10.03 19.85 -18.70
CA VAL A 43 -9.26 20.55 -17.67
C VAL A 43 -9.69 20.14 -16.27
N VAL A 44 -11.01 20.02 -16.02
CA VAL A 44 -11.55 19.65 -14.70
C VAL A 44 -11.20 18.21 -14.36
N THR A 45 -11.37 17.31 -15.33
CA THR A 45 -11.07 15.88 -15.14
C THR A 45 -9.57 15.65 -14.94
N GLY A 46 -8.72 16.41 -15.64
CA GLY A 46 -7.27 16.39 -15.47
C GLY A 46 -6.83 16.86 -14.08
N VAL A 47 -7.41 17.94 -13.55
CA VAL A 47 -7.09 18.43 -12.19
C VAL A 47 -7.49 17.42 -11.13
N VAL A 48 -8.70 16.85 -11.23
CA VAL A 48 -9.16 15.81 -10.30
C VAL A 48 -8.24 14.59 -10.36
N ALA A 49 -7.88 14.13 -11.56
CA ALA A 49 -6.96 13.02 -11.76
C ALA A 49 -5.59 13.29 -11.13
N GLY A 50 -5.06 14.51 -11.29
CA GLY A 50 -3.81 14.94 -10.67
C GLY A 50 -3.85 14.93 -9.13
N ILE A 51 -4.95 15.41 -8.54
CA ILE A 51 -5.14 15.38 -7.08
C ILE A 51 -5.25 13.93 -6.59
N THR A 52 -6.01 13.08 -7.28
CA THR A 52 -6.10 11.65 -6.95
C THR A 52 -4.74 10.97 -7.03
N ALA A 53 -3.95 11.27 -8.07
CA ALA A 53 -2.56 10.80 -8.19
C ALA A 53 -1.73 11.20 -6.97
N TYR A 54 -1.78 12.48 -6.60
CA TYR A 54 -0.97 13.02 -5.52
C TYR A 54 -1.29 12.36 -4.19
N ILE A 55 -2.58 12.19 -3.86
CA ILE A 55 -3.03 11.53 -2.63
C ILE A 55 -2.59 10.05 -2.60
N LEU A 56 -2.70 9.34 -3.74
CA LEU A 56 -2.25 7.95 -3.85
C LEU A 56 -0.73 7.80 -3.76
N LEU A 57 0.02 8.81 -4.22
CA LEU A 57 1.46 8.83 -4.08
C LEU A 57 1.87 9.12 -2.62
N SER A 58 1.24 10.09 -1.97
CA SER A 58 1.60 10.58 -0.63
C SER A 58 1.16 9.66 0.51
N SER A 59 0.15 8.83 0.29
CA SER A 59 -0.41 7.92 1.32
C SER A 59 0.51 6.77 1.73
N GLY A 60 1.61 6.52 1.02
CA GLY A 60 2.52 5.41 1.35
C GLY A 60 1.85 4.03 1.21
N LEU A 61 0.80 3.93 0.39
CA LEU A 61 0.08 2.68 0.15
C LEU A 61 1.05 1.61 -0.38
N PHE A 62 1.12 0.47 0.31
CA PHE A 62 2.06 -0.64 0.06
C PHE A 62 3.53 -0.34 0.37
N GLU A 63 3.82 0.64 1.23
CA GLU A 63 5.19 0.93 1.67
C GLU A 63 5.72 -0.17 2.60
N VAL A 64 6.91 -0.69 2.27
CA VAL A 64 7.59 -1.69 3.08
C VAL A 64 8.31 -0.98 4.21
N THR A 65 7.91 -1.26 5.44
CA THR A 65 8.53 -0.73 6.65
C THR A 65 9.29 -1.81 7.41
N THR A 66 10.32 -1.39 8.14
CA THR A 66 11.01 -2.27 9.09
C THR A 66 10.36 -2.12 10.45
N TYR A 67 9.77 -3.21 10.92
CA TYR A 67 9.15 -3.26 12.23
C TYR A 67 10.03 -4.06 13.19
N ARG A 68 10.32 -3.49 14.36
CA ARG A 68 11.06 -4.16 15.42
C ARG A 68 10.09 -4.69 16.45
N CYS A 69 10.06 -6.01 16.65
CA CYS A 69 9.19 -6.62 17.65
C CYS A 69 9.54 -6.13 19.07
N PRO A 70 8.59 -5.56 19.84
CA PRO A 70 8.86 -5.04 21.18
C PRO A 70 9.20 -6.14 22.19
N HIS A 71 8.75 -7.38 21.94
CA HIS A 71 8.93 -8.49 22.87
C HIS A 71 10.24 -9.27 22.67
N CYS A 72 10.76 -9.37 21.45
CA CYS A 72 11.98 -10.14 21.17
C CYS A 72 13.07 -9.32 20.46
N GLY A 73 12.83 -8.03 20.21
CA GLY A 73 13.77 -7.13 19.55
C GLY A 73 14.07 -7.46 18.09
N ASN A 74 13.42 -8.48 17.52
CA ASN A 74 13.73 -9.00 16.20
C ASN A 74 13.17 -8.07 15.11
N ILE A 75 14.01 -7.74 14.12
CA ILE A 75 13.68 -6.78 13.05
C ILE A 75 13.10 -7.55 11.87
N LYS A 76 11.93 -7.12 11.41
CA LYS A 76 11.22 -7.73 10.28
C LYS A 76 10.79 -6.69 9.27
N ARG A 77 10.72 -7.08 8.00
CA ARG A 77 10.10 -6.28 6.94
C ARG A 77 8.63 -6.63 6.82
N THR A 78 7.78 -5.62 6.87
CA THR A 78 6.33 -5.74 6.81
C THR A 78 5.74 -4.55 6.05
N ILE A 79 4.45 -4.60 5.74
CA ILE A 79 3.77 -3.56 4.97
C ILE A 79 3.19 -2.57 5.98
N LYS A 80 3.37 -1.27 5.74
CA LYS A 80 2.75 -0.21 6.54
C LYS A 80 1.22 -0.40 6.49
N ASP A 81 0.56 -0.33 7.65
CA ASP A 81 -0.91 -0.49 7.79
C ASP A 81 -1.50 -1.86 7.39
N PHE A 82 -0.71 -2.93 7.41
CA PHE A 82 -1.23 -4.28 7.13
C PHE A 82 -2.22 -4.81 8.20
N GLY A 83 -2.31 -4.14 9.36
CA GLY A 83 -3.14 -4.55 10.48
C GLY A 83 -2.36 -5.43 11.46
N SER A 84 -2.69 -6.73 11.52
CA SER A 84 -2.07 -7.68 12.45
C SER A 84 -0.82 -8.35 11.85
N TYR A 85 0.29 -8.28 12.58
CA TYR A 85 1.53 -8.99 12.27
C TYR A 85 1.85 -9.96 13.39
N ARG A 86 2.37 -11.15 13.03
CA ARG A 86 2.79 -12.16 13.99
C ARG A 86 4.30 -12.36 13.94
N CYS A 87 4.96 -12.17 15.07
CA CYS A 87 6.41 -12.32 15.12
C CYS A 87 6.81 -13.81 14.98
N SER A 88 7.85 -14.11 14.21
CA SER A 88 8.32 -15.48 13.93
C SER A 88 9.21 -16.02 15.04
N SER A 89 9.82 -15.13 15.83
CA SER A 89 10.64 -15.52 16.98
C SER A 89 9.81 -15.78 18.23
N CYS A 90 8.88 -14.89 18.58
CA CYS A 90 8.10 -15.02 19.83
C CYS A 90 6.65 -15.47 19.62
N GLY A 91 6.18 -15.60 18.37
CA GLY A 91 4.83 -16.07 18.06
C GLY A 91 3.70 -15.10 18.45
N GLN A 92 4.02 -13.96 19.07
CA GLN A 92 3.03 -12.97 19.49
C GLN A 92 2.50 -12.15 18.32
N GLU A 93 1.18 -11.94 18.37
CA GLU A 93 0.44 -11.09 17.45
C GLU A 93 0.44 -9.67 17.97
N SER A 94 0.55 -8.73 17.05
CA SER A 94 0.63 -7.33 17.39
C SER A 94 0.14 -6.53 16.20
N TYR A 95 -0.46 -5.36 16.45
CA TYR A 95 -1.09 -4.56 15.42
C TYR A 95 -0.17 -3.39 15.06
N ILE A 96 0.23 -3.29 13.78
CA ILE A 96 0.77 -2.05 13.24
C ILE A 96 -0.43 -1.27 12.72
N THR A 97 -1.02 -0.48 13.61
CA THR A 97 -1.77 0.71 13.19
C THR A 97 -0.74 1.75 12.83
N GLY A 98 -0.54 1.98 11.54
CA GLY A 98 0.22 3.12 11.07
C GLY A 98 -0.43 4.40 11.56
N ILE A 99 0.42 5.36 11.89
CA ILE A 99 0.06 6.74 12.19
C ILE A 99 0.18 7.52 10.87
#